data_AF-A0A8S3HYF3-F1
#
_entry.id   AF-A0A8S3HYF3-F1
#
_cell.length_a   1.000
_cell.length_b   1.000
_cell.length_c   1.000
_cell.angle_alpha   90.00
_cell.angle_beta   90.00
_cell.angle_gamma   90.00
#
_symmetry.space_group_name_H-M   'P 1'
#
loop_
_entity.id
_entity.type
_entity.pdbx_description
1 polymer ?
#
loop_
_entity_poly.entity_id
_entity_poly.type
_entity_poly.pdbx_seq_one_letter_code
_entity_poly.pdbx_strand_id
1 'polypeptide(L)'
;PRHLYPFRILAQIEDCNNCWSEDIYSRFGGLGLLKQEALNTLSIGRWFMFEELVMGSGTFCQRCMQPHLQLPGGVELDASRLFRDRMYQQHGVIQPVIRRRSSFESRTSHDVLQAYVIDNKRFTSKDREEINDAVNEINNYTDSFFNKTINKVAVAQWPLVRVAYLHYNQVTAQQFSFIPKNVPATNLSSPTHEIIENNFIAQLKILRQMDIHITGPGTGQMYQTFLPDGSVNINLGCIRPFRFENTEKRYSSYLEQYMTSGTPYIKGLYYPINERTKGIRKDQVIKLIRQASQLIFQPFPLPVSARNNLAPDGRLFVEMCEKDKDFCSLVTTR
;
A
#
# COMPACT_ATOMS: atom_id res chain seq x y z
N PRO A 1 -11.92 -19.11 -10.77
CA PRO A 1 -10.71 -19.27 -9.91
C PRO A 1 -11.10 -19.59 -8.46
N ARG A 2 -10.39 -20.50 -7.78
CA ARG A 2 -10.77 -20.92 -6.41
C ARG A 2 -10.82 -19.77 -5.39
N HIS A 3 -9.99 -18.74 -5.57
CA HIS A 3 -9.95 -17.55 -4.69
C HIS A 3 -11.27 -16.74 -4.66
N LEU A 4 -12.19 -16.97 -5.61
CA LEU A 4 -13.50 -16.31 -5.64
C LEU A 4 -14.52 -17.01 -4.73
N TYR A 5 -14.31 -18.28 -4.38
CA TYR A 5 -15.21 -18.99 -3.50
C TYR A 5 -14.97 -18.56 -2.04
N PRO A 6 -16.02 -18.55 -1.21
CA PRO A 6 -15.86 -18.42 0.24
C PRO A 6 -15.00 -19.57 0.79
N PHE A 7 -14.15 -19.27 1.77
CA PHE A 7 -13.34 -20.24 2.50
C PHE A 7 -13.31 -19.90 3.99
N ARG A 8 -12.98 -20.87 4.82
CA ARG A 8 -12.80 -20.66 6.25
C ARG A 8 -11.32 -20.41 6.53
N ILE A 9 -11.00 -19.38 7.30
CA ILE A 9 -9.62 -19.11 7.72
C ILE A 9 -9.38 -19.84 9.04
N LEU A 10 -8.34 -20.66 9.11
CA LEU A 10 -7.83 -21.18 10.37
C LEU A 10 -6.76 -20.22 10.89
N ALA A 11 -6.97 -19.63 12.07
CA ALA A 11 -6.01 -18.68 12.64
C ALA A 11 -5.94 -18.80 14.17
N GLN A 12 -4.73 -18.61 14.70
CA GLN A 12 -4.46 -18.44 16.13
C GLN A 12 -4.56 -16.95 16.49
N ILE A 13 -5.72 -16.52 16.97
CA ILE A 13 -5.97 -15.10 17.32
C ILE A 13 -6.46 -14.92 18.75
N GLU A 14 -6.56 -16.01 19.51
CA GLU A 14 -7.22 -16.08 20.82
C GLU A 14 -6.49 -15.24 21.87
N ASP A 15 -5.15 -15.20 21.82
CA ASP A 15 -4.31 -14.44 22.78
C ASP A 15 -4.10 -12.97 22.38
N CYS A 16 -4.81 -12.48 21.37
CA CYS A 16 -4.53 -11.17 20.80
C CYS A 16 -5.60 -10.13 21.15
N ASN A 17 -5.50 -9.58 22.36
CA ASN A 17 -6.37 -8.52 22.89
C ASN A 17 -6.46 -7.27 22.00
N ASN A 18 -5.47 -7.04 21.14
CA ASN A 18 -5.39 -5.90 20.21
C ASN A 18 -5.48 -6.31 18.74
N CYS A 19 -5.82 -7.55 18.43
CA CYS A 19 -6.02 -7.96 17.05
C CYS A 19 -7.42 -7.52 16.63
N TRP A 20 -7.50 -6.39 15.91
CA TRP A 20 -8.70 -5.89 15.22
C TRP A 20 -9.11 -6.81 14.05
N SER A 21 -8.76 -8.09 14.14
CA SER A 21 -8.51 -8.98 13.02
C SER A 21 -9.59 -10.03 12.84
N GLU A 22 -10.39 -10.33 13.87
CA GLU A 22 -11.40 -11.39 13.75
C GLU A 22 -12.48 -11.03 12.72
N ASP A 23 -13.08 -9.84 12.83
CA ASP A 23 -14.08 -9.37 11.86
C ASP A 23 -13.48 -9.27 10.45
N ILE A 24 -12.26 -8.73 10.33
CA ILE A 24 -11.57 -8.59 9.04
C ILE A 24 -11.30 -9.96 8.40
N TYR A 25 -10.73 -10.92 9.14
CA TYR A 25 -10.44 -12.26 8.64
C TYR A 25 -11.72 -13.04 8.36
N SER A 26 -12.71 -12.94 9.25
CA SER A 26 -14.01 -13.61 9.10
C SER A 26 -14.70 -13.17 7.81
N ARG A 27 -14.77 -11.86 7.56
CA ARG A 27 -15.31 -11.29 6.31
C ARG A 27 -14.46 -11.67 5.12
N PHE A 28 -13.14 -11.54 5.20
CA PHE A 28 -12.26 -11.89 4.09
C PHE A 28 -12.43 -13.36 3.66
N GLY A 29 -12.56 -14.30 4.61
CA GLY A 29 -12.84 -15.70 4.30
C GLY A 29 -14.24 -15.91 3.72
N GLY A 30 -15.25 -15.22 4.24
CA GLY A 30 -16.65 -15.33 3.80
C GLY A 30 -17.37 -16.57 4.36
N LEU A 31 -16.66 -17.61 4.81
CA LEU A 31 -17.21 -18.68 5.66
C LEU A 31 -16.83 -18.51 7.15
N GLY A 32 -16.25 -17.36 7.49
CA GLY A 32 -15.82 -17.02 8.82
C GLY A 32 -14.43 -17.54 9.21
N LEU A 33 -14.14 -17.41 10.49
CA LEU A 33 -12.89 -17.83 11.12
C LEU A 33 -13.08 -19.12 11.92
N LEU A 34 -12.17 -20.07 11.76
CA LEU A 34 -11.96 -21.18 12.69
C LEU A 34 -10.80 -20.83 13.60
N LYS A 35 -11.10 -20.69 14.89
CA LYS A 35 -10.10 -20.48 15.93
C LYS A 35 -9.30 -21.77 16.16
N GLN A 36 -7.99 -21.67 16.26
CA GLN A 36 -7.13 -22.83 16.50
C GLN A 36 -7.46 -23.51 17.83
N GLU A 37 -7.86 -22.75 18.86
CA GLU A 37 -8.29 -23.32 20.14
C GLU A 37 -9.51 -24.23 20.00
N ALA A 38 -10.48 -23.84 19.15
CA ALA A 38 -11.64 -24.67 18.86
C ALA A 38 -11.21 -25.99 18.18
N LEU A 39 -10.25 -25.93 17.26
CA LEU A 39 -9.69 -27.12 16.63
C LEU A 39 -8.95 -27.99 17.64
N ASN A 40 -8.11 -27.40 18.50
CA ASN A 40 -7.37 -28.11 19.56
C ASN A 40 -8.34 -28.84 20.50
N THR A 41 -9.40 -28.17 20.95
CA THR A 41 -10.42 -28.74 21.83
C THR A 41 -11.15 -29.91 21.18
N LEU A 42 -11.55 -29.75 19.92
CA LEU A 42 -12.24 -30.79 19.16
C LEU A 42 -11.32 -31.93 18.71
N SER A 43 -9.99 -31.74 18.72
CA SER A 43 -8.98 -32.75 18.36
C SER A 43 -8.68 -33.76 19.46
N ILE A 44 -9.20 -33.57 20.68
CA ILE A 44 -8.95 -34.51 21.79
C ILE A 44 -9.55 -35.87 21.43
N GLY A 45 -8.67 -36.84 21.13
CA GLY A 45 -9.05 -38.18 20.69
C GLY A 45 -9.63 -38.25 19.27
N ARG A 46 -9.48 -37.20 18.44
CA ARG A 46 -10.01 -37.14 17.07
C ARG A 46 -8.97 -36.59 16.09
N TRP A 47 -9.03 -37.07 14.86
CA TRP A 47 -8.23 -36.55 13.75
C TRP A 47 -9.09 -35.69 12.85
N PHE A 48 -8.54 -34.57 12.38
CA PHE A 48 -9.14 -33.76 11.33
C PHE A 48 -8.57 -34.14 9.98
N MET A 49 -9.45 -34.37 9.02
CA MET A 49 -9.10 -34.54 7.62
C MET A 49 -9.63 -33.35 6.85
N PHE A 50 -8.75 -32.66 6.15
CA PHE A 50 -9.12 -31.56 5.27
C PHE A 50 -9.10 -32.09 3.84
N GLU A 51 -10.18 -31.89 3.08
CA GLU A 51 -10.20 -32.19 1.65
C GLU A 51 -9.18 -31.31 0.90
N GLU A 52 -9.03 -30.06 1.34
CA GLU A 52 -8.07 -29.09 0.83
C GLU A 52 -7.60 -28.18 1.96
N LEU A 53 -6.28 -28.00 2.08
CA LEU A 53 -5.65 -27.13 3.06
C LEU A 53 -4.57 -26.29 2.38
N VAL A 54 -4.77 -24.98 2.35
CA VAL A 54 -3.78 -24.01 1.86
C VAL A 54 -3.15 -23.34 3.06
N MET A 55 -1.85 -23.54 3.26
CA MET A 55 -1.10 -22.96 4.36
C MET A 55 -0.02 -22.00 3.85
N GLY A 56 0.10 -20.85 4.49
CA GLY A 56 1.25 -19.97 4.32
C GLY A 56 2.50 -20.56 4.99
N SER A 57 3.68 -20.04 4.67
CA SER A 57 4.97 -20.59 5.14
C SER A 57 5.25 -20.45 6.66
N GLY A 58 4.31 -19.91 7.44
CA GLY A 58 4.35 -19.78 8.91
C GLY A 58 5.41 -18.82 9.47
N THR A 59 6.53 -18.64 8.76
CA THR A 59 7.65 -17.79 9.16
C THR A 59 7.74 -16.58 8.25
N PHE A 60 7.02 -15.52 8.59
CA PHE A 60 7.07 -14.19 7.94
C PHE A 60 7.41 -14.27 6.44
N CYS A 61 6.40 -14.39 5.57
CA CYS A 61 6.56 -14.52 4.10
C CYS A 61 7.50 -13.47 3.46
N GLN A 62 7.82 -12.38 4.17
CA GLN A 62 8.93 -11.46 3.90
C GLN A 62 10.31 -12.11 3.67
N ARG A 63 10.49 -13.39 4.05
CA ARG A 63 11.77 -14.14 3.92
C ARG A 63 11.82 -15.09 2.73
N CYS A 64 10.70 -15.31 2.03
CA CYS A 64 10.64 -16.09 0.80
C CYS A 64 10.94 -15.16 -0.39
N MET A 65 12.14 -14.57 -0.40
CA MET A 65 12.55 -13.67 -1.48
C MET A 65 12.93 -14.52 -2.69
N GLN A 66 12.13 -14.44 -3.76
CA GLN A 66 12.51 -15.02 -5.05
C GLN A 66 13.72 -14.28 -5.63
N PRO A 67 14.48 -14.86 -6.58
CA PRO A 67 15.62 -14.19 -7.22
C PRO A 67 15.33 -12.79 -7.76
N HIS A 68 14.09 -12.54 -8.16
CA HIS A 68 13.60 -11.26 -8.68
C HIS A 68 12.96 -10.36 -7.59
N LEU A 69 13.12 -10.70 -6.31
CA LEU A 69 12.67 -9.98 -5.12
C LEU A 69 11.18 -9.60 -5.15
N GLN A 70 10.31 -10.57 -5.44
CA GLN A 70 8.84 -10.42 -5.41
C GLN A 70 8.20 -11.38 -4.42
N LEU A 71 6.94 -11.10 -4.07
CA LEU A 71 6.06 -12.10 -3.48
C LEU A 71 5.73 -13.19 -4.51
N PRO A 72 5.87 -14.48 -4.15
CA PRO A 72 5.41 -15.58 -5.00
C PRO A 72 3.95 -15.38 -5.44
N GLY A 73 3.70 -15.50 -6.74
CA GLY A 73 2.37 -15.31 -7.34
C GLY A 73 1.87 -13.87 -7.40
N GLY A 74 2.60 -12.89 -6.85
CA GLY A 74 2.20 -11.48 -6.84
C GLY A 74 1.96 -10.93 -8.24
N VAL A 75 2.90 -11.16 -9.15
CA VAL A 75 2.79 -10.75 -10.56
C VAL A 75 2.18 -11.85 -11.43
N GLU A 76 2.71 -13.08 -11.36
CA GLU A 76 2.29 -14.20 -12.22
C GLU A 76 0.80 -14.53 -12.11
N LEU A 77 0.24 -14.48 -10.89
CA LEU A 77 -1.16 -14.79 -10.62
C LEU A 77 -2.00 -13.54 -10.36
N ASP A 78 -1.41 -12.34 -10.48
CA ASP A 78 -2.01 -11.06 -10.08
C ASP A 78 -2.58 -11.11 -8.64
N ALA A 79 -1.94 -11.89 -7.76
CA ALA A 79 -2.48 -12.27 -6.46
C ALA A 79 -2.70 -11.04 -5.55
N SER A 80 -1.87 -10.01 -5.69
CA SER A 80 -2.04 -8.73 -4.98
C SER A 80 -3.36 -8.05 -5.35
N ARG A 81 -3.72 -8.03 -6.64
CA ARG A 81 -4.96 -7.42 -7.13
C ARG A 81 -6.17 -8.22 -6.67
N LEU A 82 -6.10 -9.55 -6.78
CA LEU A 82 -7.16 -10.45 -6.33
C LEU A 82 -7.41 -10.32 -4.83
N PHE A 83 -6.34 -10.24 -4.04
CA PHE A 83 -6.42 -9.99 -2.60
C PHE A 83 -7.10 -8.65 -2.30
N ARG A 84 -6.65 -7.57 -2.95
CA ARG A 84 -7.25 -6.24 -2.84
C ARG A 84 -8.74 -6.26 -3.17
N ASP A 85 -9.10 -6.74 -4.35
CA ASP A 85 -10.47 -6.67 -4.87
C ASP A 85 -11.44 -7.46 -3.98
N ARG A 86 -10.99 -8.61 -3.45
CA ARG A 86 -11.73 -9.39 -2.46
C ARG A 86 -11.87 -8.64 -1.14
N MET A 87 -10.83 -7.99 -0.64
CA MET A 87 -10.89 -7.19 0.59
C MET A 87 -11.92 -6.07 0.47
N TYR A 88 -11.93 -5.34 -0.65
CA TYR A 88 -12.96 -4.33 -0.93
C TYR A 88 -14.37 -4.94 -0.97
N GLN A 89 -14.55 -6.02 -1.74
CA GLN A 89 -15.84 -6.68 -1.92
C GLN A 89 -16.41 -7.22 -0.61
N GLN A 90 -15.63 -7.98 0.17
CA GLN A 90 -16.08 -8.62 1.41
C GLN A 90 -16.40 -7.60 2.53
N HIS A 91 -15.88 -6.38 2.42
CA HIS A 91 -16.14 -5.30 3.36
C HIS A 91 -17.19 -4.30 2.84
N GLY A 92 -17.87 -4.59 1.72
CA GLY A 92 -18.91 -3.72 1.16
C GLY A 92 -18.38 -2.36 0.70
N VAL A 93 -17.08 -2.25 0.42
CA VAL A 93 -16.47 -1.02 -0.09
C VAL A 93 -16.38 -1.12 -1.60
N ILE A 94 -16.85 -0.09 -2.31
CA ILE A 94 -16.73 -0.03 -3.78
C ILE A 94 -15.25 -0.19 -4.16
N GLN A 95 -14.99 -1.07 -5.12
CA GLN A 95 -13.65 -1.37 -5.59
C GLN A 95 -12.93 -0.12 -6.12
N PRO A 96 -11.60 -0.08 -6.03
CA PRO A 96 -10.82 1.01 -6.60
C PRO A 96 -10.93 1.03 -8.13
N VAL A 97 -10.59 2.18 -8.72
CA VAL A 97 -10.58 2.34 -10.17
C VAL A 97 -9.60 1.34 -10.79
N ILE A 98 -10.12 0.53 -11.72
CA ILE A 98 -9.35 -0.44 -12.49
C ILE A 98 -8.85 0.24 -13.75
N ARG A 99 -7.56 0.10 -14.03
CA ARG A 99 -6.90 0.61 -15.23
C ARG A 99 -6.15 -0.55 -15.86
N ARG A 100 -6.45 -0.84 -17.12
CA ARG A 100 -5.96 -2.06 -17.76
C ARG A 100 -4.70 -1.82 -18.56
N ARG A 101 -4.59 -0.65 -19.19
CA ARG A 101 -3.50 -0.36 -20.13
C ARG A 101 -2.46 0.59 -19.56
N SER A 102 -2.90 1.56 -18.77
CA SER A 102 -2.08 2.71 -18.43
C SER A 102 -2.53 3.41 -17.15
N SER A 103 -1.59 4.00 -16.42
CA SER A 103 -1.86 4.84 -15.24
C SER A 103 -2.76 6.06 -15.51
N PHE A 104 -2.79 6.56 -16.75
CA PHE A 104 -3.54 7.75 -17.14
C PHE A 104 -4.98 7.45 -17.62
N GLU A 105 -5.37 6.17 -17.70
CA GLU A 105 -6.70 5.77 -18.17
C GLU A 105 -7.79 6.49 -17.34
N SER A 106 -8.67 7.21 -18.05
CA SER A 106 -9.79 8.01 -17.49
C SER A 106 -9.39 9.24 -16.66
N ARG A 107 -8.17 9.78 -16.85
CA ARG A 107 -7.76 11.04 -16.21
C ARG A 107 -7.73 12.21 -17.19
N THR A 108 -7.90 13.41 -16.67
CA THR A 108 -7.73 14.68 -17.40
C THR A 108 -6.66 15.53 -16.72
N SER A 109 -6.02 16.44 -17.46
CA SER A 109 -4.99 17.35 -16.92
C SER A 109 -5.50 18.27 -15.79
N HIS A 110 -6.82 18.36 -15.59
CA HIS A 110 -7.46 19.16 -14.55
C HIS A 110 -7.73 18.36 -13.27
N ASP A 111 -7.54 17.05 -13.29
CA ASP A 111 -7.77 16.20 -12.13
C ASP A 111 -6.73 16.51 -11.05
N VAL A 112 -7.20 16.65 -9.80
CA VAL A 112 -6.33 16.81 -8.64
C VAL A 112 -6.02 15.45 -8.07
N LEU A 113 -4.75 15.06 -8.10
CA LEU A 113 -4.31 13.80 -7.51
C LEU A 113 -4.40 13.84 -5.99
N GLN A 114 -4.90 12.76 -5.39
CA GLN A 114 -4.93 12.60 -3.94
C GLN A 114 -3.67 11.85 -3.48
N ALA A 115 -2.85 12.54 -2.71
CA ALA A 115 -1.65 11.99 -2.11
C ALA A 115 -1.82 11.89 -0.60
N TYR A 116 -1.28 10.83 0.00
CA TYR A 116 -1.31 10.69 1.45
C TYR A 116 0.04 10.25 1.98
N VAL A 117 0.50 10.96 3.01
CA VAL A 117 1.61 10.53 3.85
C VAL A 117 1.05 9.71 4.99
N ILE A 118 1.46 8.45 5.11
CA ILE A 118 1.13 7.63 6.28
C ILE A 118 2.28 7.73 7.26
N ASP A 119 1.98 8.35 8.41
CA ASP A 119 2.93 8.54 9.51
C ASP A 119 3.55 7.19 9.89
N ASN A 120 4.82 7.21 10.26
CA ASN A 120 5.53 6.00 10.58
C ASN A 120 6.43 6.24 11.79
N LYS A 121 6.43 5.30 12.75
CA LYS A 121 7.31 5.37 13.94
C LYS A 121 8.81 5.42 13.60
N ARG A 122 9.19 5.08 12.37
CA ARG A 122 10.57 5.16 11.85
C ARG A 122 10.97 6.57 11.40
N PHE A 123 10.04 7.51 11.31
CA PHE A 123 10.37 8.92 11.09
C PHE A 123 10.82 9.55 12.40
N THR A 124 11.88 10.35 12.35
CA THR A 124 12.29 11.23 13.45
C THR A 124 11.36 12.44 13.53
N SER A 125 11.44 13.25 14.60
CA SER A 125 10.71 14.53 14.66
C SER A 125 11.10 15.46 13.51
N LYS A 126 12.40 15.56 13.25
CA LYS A 126 12.95 16.32 12.11
C LYS A 126 12.48 15.79 10.76
N ASP A 127 12.45 14.48 10.57
CA ASP A 127 11.90 13.89 9.34
C ASP A 127 10.44 14.34 9.12
N ARG A 128 9.62 14.36 10.18
CA ARG A 128 8.21 14.79 10.10
C ARG A 128 8.07 16.28 9.75
N GLU A 129 8.93 17.13 10.31
CA GLU A 129 8.98 18.57 9.98
C GLU A 129 9.26 18.77 8.48
N GLU A 130 10.30 18.14 7.96
CA GLU A 130 10.70 18.22 6.55
C GLU A 130 9.62 17.68 5.60
N ILE A 131 8.92 16.60 6.01
CA ILE A 131 7.78 16.07 5.25
C ILE A 131 6.60 17.03 5.30
N ASN A 132 6.27 17.60 6.46
CA ASN A 132 5.17 18.55 6.60
C ASN A 132 5.41 19.83 5.79
N ASP A 133 6.64 20.33 5.76
CA ASP A 133 6.99 21.47 4.92
C ASP A 133 6.85 21.16 3.43
N ALA A 134 7.17 19.93 3.02
CA ALA A 134 6.95 19.48 1.64
C ALA A 134 5.46 19.38 1.31
N VAL A 135 4.65 18.82 2.22
CA VAL A 135 3.18 18.75 2.12
C VAL A 135 2.58 20.15 1.94
N ASN A 136 2.98 21.10 2.81
CA ASN A 136 2.52 22.48 2.77
C ASN A 136 2.89 23.17 1.45
N GLU A 137 4.11 22.99 0.95
CA GLU A 137 4.52 23.60 -0.33
C GLU A 137 3.72 23.06 -1.52
N ILE A 138 3.50 21.73 -1.58
CA ILE A 138 2.70 21.13 -2.65
C ILE A 138 1.25 21.60 -2.60
N ASN A 139 0.64 21.65 -1.41
CA ASN A 139 -0.74 22.11 -1.25
C ASN A 139 -0.89 23.60 -1.59
N ASN A 140 0.03 24.45 -1.12
CA ASN A 140 0.04 25.89 -1.43
C ASN A 140 0.14 26.14 -2.95
N TYR A 141 0.93 25.34 -3.67
CA TYR A 141 0.99 25.41 -5.12
C TYR A 141 -0.37 25.10 -5.77
N THR A 142 -0.99 24.00 -5.35
CA THR A 142 -2.31 23.57 -5.85
C THR A 142 -3.39 24.62 -5.55
N ASP A 143 -3.45 25.13 -4.33
CA ASP A 143 -4.44 26.13 -3.92
C ASP A 143 -4.20 27.49 -4.64
N SER A 144 -2.94 27.90 -4.81
CA SER A 144 -2.60 29.11 -5.58
C SER A 144 -3.03 29.00 -7.04
N PHE A 145 -2.90 27.82 -7.65
CA PHE A 145 -3.36 27.57 -9.02
C PHE A 145 -4.88 27.75 -9.14
N PHE A 146 -5.67 27.19 -8.22
CA PHE A 146 -7.12 27.36 -8.21
C PHE A 146 -7.53 28.82 -8.02
N ASN A 147 -6.89 29.54 -7.10
CA ASN A 147 -7.20 30.95 -6.84
C ASN A 147 -6.88 31.87 -8.05
N LYS A 148 -5.84 31.54 -8.85
CA LYS A 148 -5.50 32.30 -10.06
C LYS A 148 -6.42 32.01 -11.24
N THR A 149 -6.86 30.75 -11.37
CA THR A 149 -7.63 30.29 -12.55
C THR A 149 -9.05 30.88 -12.58
N ILE A 150 -9.58 31.32 -11.44
CA ILE A 150 -10.85 32.07 -11.37
C ILE A 150 -10.83 33.30 -12.29
N ASN A 151 -9.65 33.86 -12.60
CA ASN A 151 -9.51 35.10 -13.35
C ASN A 151 -8.80 34.98 -14.71
N LYS A 152 -8.13 33.84 -15.04
CA LYS A 152 -7.39 33.63 -16.30
C LYS A 152 -7.24 32.14 -16.65
N VAL A 153 -7.10 31.84 -17.95
CA VAL A 153 -6.68 30.52 -18.44
C VAL A 153 -5.20 30.33 -18.11
N ALA A 154 -4.90 29.68 -16.98
CA ALA A 154 -3.54 29.33 -16.58
C ALA A 154 -3.26 27.86 -16.90
N VAL A 155 -2.10 27.58 -17.52
CA VAL A 155 -1.60 26.20 -17.68
C VAL A 155 -0.78 25.84 -16.46
N ALA A 156 -1.12 24.72 -15.79
CA ALA A 156 -0.36 24.25 -14.64
C ALA A 156 1.04 23.80 -15.09
N GLN A 157 2.08 24.28 -14.41
CA GLN A 157 3.46 23.84 -14.65
C GLN A 157 3.67 22.37 -14.26
N TRP A 158 2.93 21.91 -13.25
CA TRP A 158 2.97 20.54 -12.74
C TRP A 158 1.55 20.04 -12.51
N PRO A 159 1.32 18.73 -12.55
CA PRO A 159 0.02 18.19 -12.17
C PRO A 159 -0.36 18.59 -10.75
N LEU A 160 -1.63 18.90 -10.54
CA LEU A 160 -2.16 19.34 -9.25
C LEU A 160 -2.24 18.15 -8.29
N VAL A 161 -1.75 18.34 -7.08
CA VAL A 161 -1.72 17.30 -6.04
C VAL A 161 -2.20 17.90 -4.73
N ARG A 162 -3.12 17.22 -4.06
CA ARG A 162 -3.53 17.50 -2.69
C ARG A 162 -2.95 16.41 -1.79
N VAL A 163 -2.10 16.81 -0.85
CA VAL A 163 -1.41 15.91 0.06
C VAL A 163 -2.01 16.03 1.46
N ALA A 164 -2.41 14.90 2.05
CA ALA A 164 -2.86 14.82 3.44
C ALA A 164 -1.91 13.96 4.27
N TYR A 165 -1.64 14.37 5.52
CA TYR A 165 -0.83 13.60 6.46
C TYR A 165 -1.73 12.80 7.39
N LEU A 166 -1.61 11.48 7.38
CA LEU A 166 -2.42 10.55 8.16
C LEU A 166 -1.60 9.96 9.30
N HIS A 167 -2.00 10.24 10.53
CA HIS A 167 -1.48 9.53 11.70
C HIS A 167 -2.32 8.27 11.96
N TYR A 168 -1.67 7.15 12.31
CA TYR A 168 -2.35 5.86 12.53
C TYR A 168 -3.56 5.94 13.45
N ASN A 169 -3.46 6.73 14.53
CA ASN A 169 -4.50 6.83 15.55
C ASN A 169 -5.59 7.87 15.19
N GLN A 170 -5.45 8.56 14.07
CA GLN A 170 -6.32 9.66 13.65
C GLN A 170 -7.16 9.33 12.41
N VAL A 171 -7.04 8.12 11.85
CA VAL A 171 -7.98 7.63 10.86
C VAL A 171 -9.25 7.19 11.60
N THR A 172 -10.02 8.17 12.07
CA THR A 172 -11.40 7.94 12.50
C THR A 172 -12.25 7.71 11.26
N ALA A 173 -13.33 6.95 11.40
CA ALA A 173 -14.37 6.86 10.40
C ALA A 173 -14.98 8.26 10.22
N GLN A 174 -14.39 9.07 9.36
CA GLN A 174 -14.97 10.34 8.97
C GLN A 174 -16.22 10.00 8.17
N GLN A 175 -17.39 10.35 8.72
CA GLN A 175 -18.61 10.42 7.93
C GLN A 175 -18.35 11.41 6.80
N PHE A 176 -17.96 10.90 5.63
CA PHE A 176 -17.74 11.69 4.44
C PHE A 176 -19.08 12.27 3.99
N SER A 177 -19.45 13.42 4.54
CA SER A 177 -20.51 14.28 4.00
C SER A 177 -19.97 15.09 2.82
N PHE A 178 -19.37 14.40 1.83
CA PHE A 178 -19.27 14.94 0.48
C PHE A 178 -20.60 14.66 -0.23
N ILE A 179 -21.67 15.30 0.27
CA ILE A 179 -22.88 15.49 -0.52
C ILE A 179 -22.62 16.77 -1.32
N PRO A 180 -22.45 16.70 -2.65
CA PRO A 180 -22.46 17.90 -3.46
C PRO A 180 -23.80 18.60 -3.19
N LYS A 181 -23.79 19.87 -2.77
CA LYS A 181 -24.97 20.64 -2.37
C LYS A 181 -26.13 20.68 -3.39
N ASN A 182 -25.97 20.09 -4.58
CA ASN A 182 -26.90 20.21 -5.71
C ASN A 182 -27.29 18.87 -6.39
N VAL A 183 -27.16 17.70 -5.75
CA VAL A 183 -27.68 16.45 -6.36
C VAL A 183 -29.18 16.30 -6.04
N PRO A 184 -30.08 16.28 -7.03
CA PRO A 184 -31.52 16.10 -6.81
C PRO A 184 -31.81 14.74 -6.18
N ALA A 185 -32.61 14.74 -5.12
CA ALA A 185 -32.82 13.63 -4.18
C ALA A 185 -33.62 12.42 -4.72
N THR A 186 -33.75 12.24 -6.03
CA THR A 186 -34.81 11.39 -6.60
C THR A 186 -34.42 9.98 -7.00
N ASN A 187 -33.20 9.48 -6.79
CA ASN A 187 -32.87 8.07 -7.09
C ASN A 187 -31.72 7.49 -6.24
N LEU A 188 -31.86 7.48 -4.91
CA LEU A 188 -31.06 6.58 -4.07
C LEU A 188 -31.98 5.51 -3.47
N SER A 189 -32.04 4.37 -4.15
CA SER A 189 -32.37 3.11 -3.49
C SER A 189 -31.31 2.90 -2.40
N SER A 190 -31.69 3.10 -1.14
CA SER A 190 -30.81 2.91 0.01
C SER A 190 -30.24 1.48 0.00
N PRO A 191 -28.91 1.29 0.11
CA PRO A 191 -28.37 0.01 0.47
C PRO A 191 -28.92 -0.38 1.84
N THR A 192 -29.66 -1.48 1.89
CA THR A 192 -30.09 -2.10 3.13
C THR A 192 -28.86 -2.52 3.93
N HIS A 193 -28.72 -1.93 5.11
CA HIS A 193 -27.66 -2.08 6.11
C HIS A 193 -26.39 -1.24 5.84
N GLU A 194 -26.39 -0.03 6.39
CA GLU A 194 -25.13 0.68 6.71
C GLU A 194 -24.33 -0.18 7.69
N ILE A 195 -23.30 -0.83 7.16
CA ILE A 195 -22.33 -1.62 7.93
C ILE A 195 -21.68 -0.68 8.94
N ILE A 196 -21.66 -1.09 10.22
CA ILE A 196 -20.93 -0.40 11.30
C ILE A 196 -19.51 -0.10 10.80
N GLU A 197 -19.17 1.19 10.71
CA GLU A 197 -17.86 1.63 10.23
C GLU A 197 -16.80 1.27 11.28
N ASN A 198 -16.10 0.15 11.08
CA ASN A 198 -14.85 -0.10 11.79
C ASN A 198 -13.72 0.73 11.14
N ASN A 199 -12.63 1.01 11.88
CA ASN A 199 -11.54 1.84 11.37
C ASN A 199 -10.88 1.27 10.10
N PHE A 200 -10.97 -0.04 9.87
CA PHE A 200 -10.40 -0.66 8.68
C PHE A 200 -11.22 -0.37 7.41
N ILE A 201 -12.55 -0.39 7.48
CA ILE A 201 -13.42 0.02 6.37
C ILE A 201 -13.16 1.48 5.99
N ALA A 202 -13.00 2.35 6.99
CA ALA A 202 -12.63 3.75 6.76
C ALA A 202 -11.27 3.88 6.05
N GLN A 203 -10.26 3.10 6.47
CA GLN A 203 -8.97 3.04 5.80
C GLN A 203 -9.10 2.57 4.34
N LEU A 204 -9.86 1.52 4.05
CA LEU A 204 -10.10 1.04 2.68
C LEU A 204 -10.73 2.14 1.81
N LYS A 205 -11.70 2.90 2.34
CA LYS A 205 -12.33 4.02 1.62
C LYS A 205 -11.32 5.11 1.24
N ILE A 206 -10.37 5.42 2.11
CA ILE A 206 -9.26 6.37 1.84
C ILE A 206 -8.30 5.79 0.80
N LEU A 207 -7.83 4.55 1.02
CA LEU A 207 -6.86 3.88 0.14
C LEU A 207 -7.37 3.76 -1.30
N ARG A 208 -8.68 3.56 -1.46
CA ARG A 208 -9.38 3.51 -2.75
C ARG A 208 -9.22 4.78 -3.59
N GLN A 209 -9.04 5.92 -2.94
CA GLN A 209 -8.97 7.23 -3.59
C GLN A 209 -7.52 7.71 -3.75
N MET A 210 -6.56 6.95 -3.23
CA MET A 210 -5.17 7.37 -3.14
C MET A 210 -4.42 7.14 -4.45
N ASP A 211 -4.00 8.23 -5.07
CA ASP A 211 -3.19 8.22 -6.29
C ASP A 211 -1.70 8.09 -5.97
N ILE A 212 -1.25 8.74 -4.89
CA ILE A 212 0.14 8.72 -4.43
C ILE A 212 0.17 8.33 -2.95
N HIS A 213 0.74 7.16 -2.67
CA HIS A 213 0.96 6.67 -1.31
C HIS A 213 2.40 6.96 -0.88
N ILE A 214 2.59 7.62 0.25
CA ILE A 214 3.90 8.03 0.75
C ILE A 214 4.09 7.47 2.15
N THR A 215 5.10 6.63 2.37
CA THR A 215 5.35 6.09 3.70
C THR A 215 6.80 5.65 3.88
N GLY A 216 7.13 5.25 5.10
CA GLY A 216 8.35 4.55 5.43
C GLY A 216 8.11 3.06 5.64
N PRO A 217 9.18 2.30 5.91
CA PRO A 217 9.12 0.85 6.09
C PRO A 217 8.26 0.43 7.29
N GLY A 218 7.59 -0.72 7.19
CA GLY A 218 6.70 -1.26 8.22
C GLY A 218 5.23 -1.39 7.77
N THR A 219 4.29 -1.38 8.73
CA THR A 219 2.87 -1.70 8.47
C THR A 219 2.23 -0.80 7.41
N GLY A 220 2.59 0.49 7.34
CA GLY A 220 2.04 1.44 6.37
C GLY A 220 2.39 1.06 4.93
N GLN A 221 3.58 0.48 4.73
CA GLN A 221 4.03 -0.01 3.42
C GLN A 221 3.17 -1.19 2.92
N MET A 222 2.44 -1.89 3.80
CA MET A 222 1.52 -2.96 3.40
C MET A 222 0.25 -2.44 2.75
N TYR A 223 -0.13 -1.18 3.00
CA TYR A 223 -1.34 -0.61 2.43
C TYR A 223 -1.24 -0.34 0.92
N GLN A 224 -0.04 -0.35 0.36
CA GLN A 224 0.14 -0.13 -1.07
C GLN A 224 -0.59 -1.17 -1.94
N THR A 225 -0.80 -2.39 -1.42
CA THR A 225 -1.57 -3.44 -2.10
C THR A 225 -3.02 -3.00 -2.33
N PHE A 226 -3.56 -2.11 -1.49
CA PHE A 226 -4.94 -1.64 -1.61
C PHE A 226 -5.12 -0.46 -2.56
N LEU A 227 -4.05 0.05 -3.14
CA LEU A 227 -4.14 1.22 -4.02
C LEU A 227 -4.83 0.87 -5.35
N PRO A 228 -5.46 1.86 -6.01
CA PRO A 228 -5.94 1.75 -7.37
C PRO A 228 -4.86 1.40 -8.38
N ASP A 229 -5.30 0.88 -9.53
CA ASP A 229 -4.42 0.66 -10.66
C ASP A 229 -3.89 2.00 -11.18
N GLY A 230 -2.60 2.07 -11.50
CA GLY A 230 -1.95 3.31 -11.94
C GLY A 230 -1.46 4.22 -10.81
N SER A 231 -1.69 3.86 -9.54
CA SER A 231 -1.16 4.63 -8.40
C SER A 231 0.35 4.47 -8.24
N VAL A 232 0.97 5.39 -7.49
CA VAL A 232 2.41 5.41 -7.21
C VAL A 232 2.67 5.26 -5.71
N ASN A 233 3.56 4.36 -5.31
CA ASN A 233 4.06 4.21 -3.95
C ASN A 233 5.45 4.84 -3.81
N ILE A 234 5.60 5.85 -2.95
CA ILE A 234 6.86 6.46 -2.55
C ILE A 234 7.31 5.88 -1.21
N ASN A 235 8.39 5.09 -1.20
CA ASN A 235 9.00 4.58 0.03
C ASN A 235 10.19 5.49 0.45
N LEU A 236 10.03 6.14 1.60
CA LEU A 236 11.02 7.08 2.16
C LEU A 236 12.18 6.39 2.89
N GLY A 237 12.12 5.07 3.05
CA GLY A 237 13.12 4.28 3.75
C GLY A 237 13.21 4.58 5.25
N CYS A 238 14.02 3.80 5.94
CA CYS A 238 14.37 4.04 7.34
C CYS A 238 15.89 4.02 7.54
N ILE A 239 16.31 4.54 8.69
CA ILE A 239 17.66 4.37 9.20
C ILE A 239 17.61 3.27 10.26
N ARG A 240 18.44 2.24 10.12
CA ARG A 240 18.54 1.15 11.09
C ARG A 240 19.94 1.13 11.74
N PRO A 241 20.03 0.74 13.02
CA PRO A 241 21.32 0.39 13.61
C PRO A 241 21.88 -0.87 12.94
N PHE A 242 23.18 -0.89 12.65
CA PHE A 242 23.90 -2.11 12.30
C PHE A 242 23.92 -3.05 13.51
N ARG A 243 23.85 -4.37 13.31
CA ARG A 243 23.61 -5.39 14.37
C ARG A 243 24.41 -5.12 15.66
N PHE A 244 23.73 -5.30 16.80
CA PHE A 244 24.16 -5.04 18.19
C PHE A 244 24.14 -3.57 18.61
N GLU A 245 23.51 -3.28 19.75
CA GLU A 245 23.06 -1.97 20.25
C GLU A 245 24.15 -0.92 20.50
N ASN A 246 25.42 -1.19 20.15
CA ASN A 246 26.57 -0.37 20.53
C ASN A 246 27.45 0.12 19.37
N THR A 247 26.98 0.07 18.12
CA THR A 247 27.72 0.69 17.00
C THR A 247 27.04 1.96 16.51
N GLU A 248 27.80 3.05 16.34
CA GLU A 248 27.32 4.29 15.71
C GLU A 248 26.99 4.11 14.22
N LYS A 249 27.32 2.95 13.64
CA LYS A 249 27.08 2.62 12.24
C LYS A 249 25.58 2.46 11.99
N ARG A 250 25.05 3.36 11.17
CA ARG A 250 23.67 3.36 10.71
C ARG A 250 23.63 3.07 9.22
N TYR A 251 22.65 2.30 8.77
CA TYR A 251 22.43 2.05 7.35
C TYR A 251 20.99 2.38 6.96
N SER A 252 20.81 2.78 5.70
CA SER A 252 19.49 3.02 5.12
C SER A 252 18.93 1.74 4.52
N SER A 253 17.61 1.56 4.67
CA SER A 253 16.91 0.38 4.17
C SER A 253 15.49 0.73 3.79
N TYR A 254 15.02 0.19 2.67
CA TYR A 254 13.62 0.34 2.27
C TYR A 254 12.72 -0.68 2.94
N LEU A 255 13.23 -1.88 3.22
CA LEU A 255 12.46 -3.07 3.64
C LEU A 255 11.19 -3.29 2.79
N GLU A 256 10.59 -4.46 2.90
CA GLU A 256 9.28 -4.76 2.29
C GLU A 256 9.08 -4.35 0.81
N GLN A 257 10.16 -4.15 0.04
CA GLN A 257 10.11 -3.68 -1.35
C GLN A 257 9.52 -4.77 -2.27
N TYR A 258 9.57 -6.03 -1.81
CA TYR A 258 8.90 -7.16 -2.43
C TYR A 258 7.37 -6.95 -2.55
N MET A 259 6.78 -6.11 -1.69
CA MET A 259 5.37 -5.75 -1.78
C MET A 259 5.10 -4.90 -3.03
N THR A 260 5.95 -3.90 -3.28
CA THR A 260 5.83 -3.01 -4.45
C THR A 260 6.13 -3.75 -5.75
N SER A 261 7.18 -4.59 -5.76
CA SER A 261 7.53 -5.40 -6.92
C SER A 261 6.50 -6.50 -7.21
N GLY A 262 5.84 -7.04 -6.18
CA GLY A 262 4.75 -8.01 -6.28
C GLY A 262 3.36 -7.42 -6.60
N THR A 263 3.28 -6.10 -6.80
CA THR A 263 2.03 -5.39 -7.09
C THR A 263 2.11 -4.78 -8.50
N PRO A 264 1.69 -5.52 -9.55
CA PRO A 264 1.94 -5.14 -10.94
C PRO A 264 1.10 -3.96 -11.43
N TYR A 265 0.14 -3.49 -10.64
CA TYR A 265 -0.73 -2.37 -11.02
C TYR A 265 -0.31 -1.02 -10.42
N ILE A 266 0.75 -0.96 -9.63
CA ILE A 266 1.29 0.29 -9.08
C ILE A 266 2.74 0.50 -9.49
N LYS A 267 3.22 1.74 -9.38
CA LYS A 267 4.62 2.09 -9.62
C LYS A 267 5.35 2.43 -8.32
N GLY A 268 6.54 1.88 -8.11
CA GLY A 268 7.40 2.21 -6.97
C GLY A 268 8.36 3.38 -7.25
N LEU A 269 8.47 4.30 -6.30
CA LEU A 269 9.52 5.31 -6.19
C LEU A 269 10.19 5.23 -4.81
N TYR A 270 11.46 5.62 -4.75
CA TYR A 270 12.30 5.43 -3.57
C TYR A 270 13.09 6.68 -3.26
N TYR A 271 13.10 7.08 -2.00
CA TYR A 271 13.95 8.19 -1.54
C TYR A 271 15.42 7.85 -1.72
N PRO A 272 16.30 8.75 -2.21
CA PRO A 272 17.69 8.42 -2.51
C PRO A 272 18.43 7.81 -1.30
N ILE A 273 18.90 6.57 -1.44
CA ILE A 273 19.47 5.80 -0.31
C ILE A 273 20.68 6.50 0.33
N ASN A 274 21.51 7.16 -0.47
CA ASN A 274 22.70 7.90 -0.02
C ASN A 274 22.37 9.19 0.73
N GLU A 275 21.17 9.74 0.52
CA GLU A 275 20.70 10.93 1.23
C GLU A 275 19.96 10.56 2.51
N ARG A 276 19.35 9.36 2.58
CA ARG A 276 18.49 8.97 3.71
C ARG A 276 19.24 8.94 5.04
N THR A 277 20.53 8.61 5.07
CA THR A 277 21.39 8.64 6.27
C THR A 277 21.56 10.03 6.87
N LYS A 278 21.39 11.08 6.06
CA LYS A 278 21.46 12.49 6.47
C LYS A 278 20.12 13.04 7.00
N GLY A 279 19.08 12.20 7.02
CA GLY A 279 17.69 12.58 7.29
C GLY A 279 16.88 12.76 6.00
N ILE A 280 15.56 12.87 6.16
CA ILE A 280 14.68 13.27 5.07
C ILE A 280 14.81 14.78 4.85
N ARG A 281 14.87 15.21 3.59
CA ARG A 281 14.86 16.61 3.21
C ARG A 281 13.62 16.96 2.41
N LYS A 282 13.06 18.12 2.70
CA LYS A 282 11.90 18.71 2.03
C LYS A 282 12.01 18.69 0.50
N ASP A 283 13.14 19.15 -0.04
CA ASP A 283 13.38 19.27 -1.49
C ASP A 283 13.26 17.92 -2.21
N GLN A 284 13.77 16.85 -1.58
CA GLN A 284 13.70 15.49 -2.11
C GLN A 284 12.29 14.92 -2.04
N VAL A 285 11.54 15.19 -0.97
CA VAL A 285 10.13 14.77 -0.86
C VAL A 285 9.29 15.44 -1.93
N ILE A 286 9.44 16.76 -2.13
CA ILE A 286 8.76 17.51 -3.21
C ILE A 286 9.09 16.93 -4.58
N LYS A 287 10.38 16.65 -4.83
CA LYS A 287 10.83 16.06 -6.09
C LYS A 287 10.15 14.71 -6.35
N LEU A 288 10.07 13.83 -5.35
CA LEU A 288 9.41 12.53 -5.49
C LEU A 288 7.91 12.66 -5.72
N ILE A 289 7.22 13.58 -5.03
CA ILE A 289 5.78 13.83 -5.22
C ILE A 289 5.50 14.34 -6.63
N ARG A 290 6.30 15.29 -7.13
CA ARG A 290 6.19 15.79 -8.52
C ARG A 290 6.50 14.70 -9.54
N GLN A 291 7.51 13.88 -9.30
CA GLN A 291 7.82 12.75 -10.17
C GLN A 291 6.68 11.72 -10.20
N ALA A 292 6.08 11.42 -9.05
CA ALA A 292 4.92 10.53 -8.96
C ALA A 292 3.72 11.09 -9.72
N SER A 293 3.41 12.38 -9.55
CA SER A 293 2.31 13.02 -10.26
C SER A 293 2.55 13.01 -11.77
N GLN A 294 3.77 13.32 -12.20
CA GLN A 294 4.16 13.20 -13.61
C GLN A 294 4.00 11.78 -14.15
N LEU A 295 4.41 10.73 -13.43
CA LEU A 295 4.24 9.34 -13.88
C LEU A 295 2.77 8.89 -13.99
N ILE A 296 1.87 9.52 -13.24
CA ILE A 296 0.43 9.25 -13.36
C ILE A 296 -0.13 9.86 -14.66
N PHE A 297 0.38 11.03 -15.07
CA PHE A 297 -0.04 11.74 -16.28
C PHE A 297 0.77 11.39 -17.54
N GLN A 298 2.03 11.00 -17.39
CA GLN A 298 2.91 10.46 -18.41
C GLN A 298 2.87 8.94 -18.26
N PRO A 299 2.01 8.27 -19.06
CA PRO A 299 1.54 6.94 -18.75
C PRO A 299 2.67 5.92 -18.64
N PHE A 300 2.70 5.17 -17.54
CA PHE A 300 3.48 3.92 -17.48
C PHE A 300 2.60 2.72 -17.87
N PRO A 301 3.17 1.70 -18.54
CA PRO A 301 2.41 0.53 -18.96
C PRO A 301 2.02 -0.35 -17.77
N LEU A 302 0.85 -0.97 -17.86
CA LEU A 302 0.38 -2.00 -16.94
C LEU A 302 0.35 -3.37 -17.66
N PRO A 303 0.81 -4.45 -17.03
CA PRO A 303 1.43 -4.52 -15.71
C PRO A 303 2.84 -3.87 -15.67
N VAL A 304 3.19 -3.29 -14.52
CA VAL A 304 4.54 -2.81 -14.24
C VAL A 304 5.44 -4.02 -13.96
N SER A 305 6.54 -4.12 -14.69
CA SER A 305 7.51 -5.18 -14.43
C SER A 305 8.12 -5.02 -13.04
N ALA A 306 8.27 -6.13 -12.33
CA ALA A 306 8.81 -6.11 -10.98
C ALA A 306 10.20 -5.46 -10.90
N ARG A 307 11.11 -5.72 -11.86
CA ARG A 307 12.43 -5.09 -11.93
C ARG A 307 12.34 -3.57 -11.96
N ASN A 308 11.34 -3.02 -12.66
CA ASN A 308 11.10 -1.58 -12.73
C ASN A 308 10.48 -1.00 -11.44
N ASN A 309 9.98 -1.85 -10.54
CA ASN A 309 9.46 -1.51 -9.23
C ASN A 309 10.44 -1.79 -8.09
N LEU A 310 11.63 -2.32 -8.36
CA LEU A 310 12.64 -2.53 -7.31
C LEU A 310 13.32 -1.23 -6.92
N ALA A 311 13.65 -1.13 -5.63
CA ALA A 311 14.54 -0.11 -5.11
C ALA A 311 15.99 -0.36 -5.58
N PRO A 312 16.89 0.63 -5.47
CA PRO A 312 18.27 0.48 -5.95
C PRO A 312 19.01 -0.75 -5.39
N ASP A 313 18.86 -1.06 -4.10
CA ASP A 313 19.44 -2.24 -3.45
C ASP A 313 18.82 -3.56 -3.95
N GLY A 314 17.51 -3.57 -4.18
CA GLY A 314 16.82 -4.71 -4.78
C GLY A 314 17.26 -4.99 -6.21
N ARG A 315 17.49 -3.95 -7.02
CA ARG A 315 18.03 -4.10 -8.38
C ARG A 315 19.44 -4.68 -8.36
N LEU A 316 20.28 -4.22 -7.44
CA LEU A 316 21.63 -4.76 -7.25
C LEU A 316 21.57 -6.24 -6.85
N PHE A 317 20.67 -6.61 -5.94
CA PHE A 317 20.47 -8.02 -5.57
C PHE A 317 20.10 -8.88 -6.78
N VAL A 318 19.14 -8.44 -7.61
CA VAL A 318 18.76 -9.16 -8.83
C VAL A 318 19.93 -9.27 -9.80
N GLU A 319 20.69 -8.19 -10.01
CA GLU A 319 21.87 -8.20 -10.87
C GLU A 319 22.95 -9.17 -10.36
N MET A 320 23.17 -9.23 -9.04
CA MET A 320 24.07 -10.22 -8.43
C MET A 320 23.58 -11.64 -8.67
N CYS A 321 22.29 -11.89 -8.48
CA CYS A 321 21.67 -13.18 -8.74
C CYS A 321 21.78 -13.62 -10.22
N GLU A 322 21.72 -12.67 -11.16
CA GLU A 322 21.90 -12.92 -12.60
C GLU A 322 23.36 -13.29 -12.93
N LYS A 323 24.33 -12.72 -12.20
CA LYS A 323 25.77 -12.96 -12.41
C LYS A 323 26.29 -14.21 -11.70
N ASP A 324 25.77 -14.51 -10.51
CA ASP A 324 26.24 -15.60 -9.64
C ASP A 324 25.04 -16.46 -9.21
N LYS A 325 24.83 -17.56 -9.94
CA LYS A 325 23.73 -18.49 -9.70
C LYS A 325 23.89 -19.26 -8.39
N ASP A 326 25.12 -19.52 -7.97
CA ASP A 326 25.41 -20.26 -6.74
C ASP A 326 25.12 -19.38 -5.52
N PHE A 327 25.57 -18.11 -5.56
CA PHE A 327 25.15 -17.10 -4.59
C PHE A 327 23.63 -16.97 -4.55
N CYS A 328 22.99 -16.86 -5.72
CA CYS A 328 21.55 -16.69 -5.79
C CYS A 328 20.81 -17.88 -5.15
N SER A 329 21.21 -19.11 -5.48
CA SER A 329 20.63 -20.31 -4.87
C SER A 329 20.85 -20.32 -3.37
N LEU A 330 22.06 -20.00 -2.89
CA LEU A 330 22.39 -19.95 -1.47
C LEU A 330 21.50 -18.98 -0.68
N VAL A 331 21.14 -17.83 -1.26
CA VAL A 331 20.39 -16.78 -0.56
C VAL A 331 18.87 -16.83 -0.79
N THR A 332 18.39 -17.59 -1.77
CA THR A 332 16.97 -17.70 -2.12
C THR A 332 16.37 -19.07 -1.81
N THR A 333 17.14 -20.15 -1.84
CA THR A 333 16.70 -21.49 -1.46
C THR A 333 16.76 -21.64 0.06
N ARG A 334 15.65 -21.99 0.70
CA ARG A 334 15.55 -22.27 2.13
C ARG A 334 15.00 -23.64 2.40
#